data_AF-A0A9X0WKX4-F1
#
_entry.id   AF-A0A9X0WKX4-F1
#
_cell.length_a   1.000
_cell.length_b   1.000
_cell.length_c   1.000
_cell.angle_alpha   90.00
_cell.angle_beta   90.00
_cell.angle_gamma   90.00
#
_symmetry.space_group_name_H-M   'P 1'
#
loop_
_entity.id
_entity.type
_entity.pdbx_description
1 polymer ?
#
loop_
_entity_poly.entity_id
_entity_poly.type
_entity_poly.pdbx_seq_one_letter_code
_entity_poly.pdbx_strand_id
1 'polypeptide(L)'
;MPLRFYWVLLSWLPLAPVMAADWQGTLSDGSHVEVDAATHRAWHRQGDRVEPLWDGVHQLQDGSVVIVRHGIVLPTQQMLETWMRSPEEKSRLATPACDDLVKQVCGEDNRCATSQPCGLAHQLRDMAEGKLDKGTDPAARVRTGDQCREALANPFFVRCD
;
A
#
# COMPACT_ATOMS: atom_id res chain seq x y z
N MET A 1 49.90 -40.85 26.47
CA MET A 1 48.80 -40.63 25.49
C MET A 1 47.52 -40.29 26.25
N PRO A 2 47.06 -39.02 26.31
CA PRO A 2 45.76 -38.69 26.89
C PRO A 2 44.70 -38.50 25.79
N LEU A 3 43.59 -39.23 25.88
CA LEU A 3 42.41 -39.02 25.04
C LEU A 3 41.61 -37.80 25.52
N ARG A 4 41.52 -36.77 24.68
CA ARG A 4 40.66 -35.60 24.86
C ARG A 4 39.23 -35.96 24.41
N PHE A 5 38.30 -36.03 25.34
CA PHE A 5 36.86 -36.07 25.07
C PHE A 5 36.38 -34.64 24.76
N TYR A 6 36.11 -34.33 23.50
CA TYR A 6 35.42 -33.11 23.10
C TYR A 6 33.91 -33.34 23.21
N TRP A 7 33.29 -32.70 24.20
CA TRP A 7 31.83 -32.55 24.26
C TRP A 7 31.39 -31.57 23.18
N VAL A 8 30.80 -32.08 22.10
CA VAL A 8 30.06 -31.26 21.14
C VAL A 8 28.71 -30.95 21.78
N LEU A 9 28.59 -29.75 22.35
CA LEU A 9 27.30 -29.17 22.72
C LEU A 9 26.53 -28.90 21.42
N LEU A 10 25.64 -29.83 21.07
CA LEU A 10 24.65 -29.63 20.02
C LEU A 10 23.60 -28.65 20.56
N SER A 11 23.82 -27.36 20.37
CA SER A 11 22.85 -26.32 20.70
C SER A 11 21.63 -26.49 19.79
N TRP A 12 20.57 -27.10 20.32
CA TRP A 12 19.22 -26.96 19.78
C TRP A 12 18.79 -25.50 19.93
N LEU A 13 18.91 -24.70 18.87
CA LEU A 13 18.16 -23.46 18.77
C LEU A 13 16.70 -23.83 18.48
N PRO A 14 15.73 -23.47 19.35
CA PRO A 14 14.33 -23.59 18.99
C PRO A 14 14.05 -22.61 17.85
N LEU A 15 13.58 -23.11 16.71
CA LEU A 15 12.93 -22.28 15.70
C LEU A 15 11.62 -21.78 16.29
N ALA A 16 11.61 -20.56 16.81
CA ALA A 16 10.37 -19.87 17.12
C ALA A 16 9.65 -19.52 15.81
N PRO A 17 8.34 -19.80 15.67
CA PRO A 17 7.56 -19.31 14.56
C PRO A 17 7.45 -17.79 14.71
N VAL A 18 8.24 -17.06 13.93
CA VAL A 18 7.99 -15.63 13.72
C VAL A 18 6.68 -15.56 12.94
N MET A 19 5.58 -15.22 13.61
CA MET A 19 4.43 -14.64 12.93
C MET A 19 4.95 -13.34 12.34
N ALA A 20 5.41 -13.39 11.10
CA ALA A 20 5.96 -12.25 10.40
C ALA A 20 4.80 -11.30 10.14
N ALA A 21 4.59 -10.34 11.04
CA ALA A 21 3.67 -9.25 10.80
C ALA A 21 4.12 -8.52 9.52
N ASP A 22 3.19 -8.38 8.57
CA ASP A 22 3.49 -7.76 7.29
C ASP A 22 3.65 -6.24 7.42
N TRP A 23 3.09 -5.65 8.48
CA TRP A 23 3.40 -4.30 8.93
C TRP A 23 3.33 -4.21 10.46
N GLN A 24 4.16 -3.33 11.02
CA GLN A 24 4.29 -3.13 12.46
C GLN A 24 4.40 -1.63 12.76
N GLY A 25 3.83 -1.22 13.90
CA GLY A 25 3.95 0.14 14.42
C GLY A 25 3.97 0.16 15.95
N THR A 26 4.29 1.30 16.53
CA THR A 26 4.28 1.49 17.99
C THR A 26 3.27 2.55 18.36
N LEU A 27 2.32 2.19 19.23
CA LEU A 27 1.30 3.09 19.76
C LEU A 27 1.92 4.12 20.72
N SER A 28 1.21 5.22 20.97
CA SER A 28 1.67 6.28 21.88
C SER A 28 1.92 5.81 23.32
N ASP A 29 1.30 4.71 23.75
CA ASP A 29 1.51 4.09 25.06
C ASP A 29 2.74 3.16 25.12
N GLY A 30 3.47 3.02 23.99
CA GLY A 30 4.66 2.17 23.88
C GLY A 30 4.37 0.73 23.48
N SER A 31 3.10 0.34 23.36
CA SER A 31 2.75 -1.00 22.89
C SER A 31 2.93 -1.17 21.38
N HIS A 32 3.12 -2.42 20.94
CA HIS A 32 3.28 -2.73 19.53
C HIS A 32 1.94 -3.09 18.90
N VAL A 33 1.80 -2.67 17.65
CA VAL A 33 0.68 -3.01 16.80
C VAL A 33 1.20 -3.80 15.61
N GLU A 34 0.58 -4.93 15.35
CA GLU A 34 0.90 -5.84 14.26
C GLU A 34 -0.31 -5.96 13.34
N VAL A 35 -0.08 -5.86 12.04
CA VAL A 35 -1.15 -5.94 11.04
C VAL A 35 -0.78 -6.95 9.97
N ASP A 36 -1.68 -7.90 9.76
CA ASP A 36 -1.59 -8.92 8.71
C ASP A 36 -2.05 -8.33 7.37
N ALA A 37 -1.26 -8.43 6.30
CA ALA A 37 -1.58 -7.81 5.01
C ALA A 37 -2.73 -8.51 4.27
N ALA A 38 -2.94 -9.80 4.53
CA ALA A 38 -3.95 -10.60 3.82
C ALA A 38 -5.35 -10.35 4.38
N THR A 39 -5.46 -10.14 5.69
CA THR A 39 -6.71 -10.02 6.43
C THR A 39 -6.95 -8.63 6.98
N HIS A 40 -5.94 -7.76 6.95
CA HIS A 40 -5.93 -6.44 7.56
C HIS A 40 -6.30 -6.44 9.06
N ARG A 41 -6.18 -7.59 9.74
CA ARG A 41 -6.48 -7.70 11.16
C ARG A 41 -5.35 -7.10 11.98
N ALA A 42 -5.70 -6.22 12.91
CA ALA A 42 -4.76 -5.63 13.86
C ALA A 42 -4.74 -6.37 15.18
N TRP A 43 -3.53 -6.57 15.69
CA TRP A 43 -3.25 -7.16 16.99
C TRP A 43 -2.39 -6.19 17.79
N HIS A 44 -2.77 -6.00 19.05
CA HIS A 44 -1.98 -5.33 20.06
C HIS A 44 -1.07 -6.37 20.73
N ARG A 45 0.24 -6.11 20.76
CA ARG A 45 1.24 -6.95 21.44
C ARG A 45 1.90 -6.16 22.57
N GLN A 46 1.81 -6.71 23.77
CA GLN A 46 2.48 -6.18 24.97
C GLN A 46 3.23 -7.32 25.67
N GLY A 47 4.55 -7.41 25.43
CA GLY A 47 5.35 -8.56 25.86
C GLY A 47 4.86 -9.85 25.20
N ASP A 48 4.51 -10.85 26.01
CA ASP A 48 3.99 -12.14 25.53
C ASP A 48 2.47 -12.16 25.30
N ARG A 49 1.75 -11.08 25.63
CA ARG A 49 0.31 -10.98 25.41
C ARG A 49 0.01 -10.43 24.02
N VAL A 50 -0.85 -11.13 23.29
CA VAL A 50 -1.38 -10.73 21.98
C VAL A 50 -2.90 -10.66 22.09
N GLU A 51 -3.48 -9.49 21.84
CA GLU A 51 -4.91 -9.24 21.92
C GLU A 51 -5.40 -8.52 20.65
N PRO A 52 -6.66 -8.69 20.24
CA PRO A 52 -7.21 -7.91 19.13
C PRO A 52 -7.11 -6.41 19.43
N LEU A 53 -6.72 -5.62 18.43
CA LEU A 53 -6.83 -4.17 18.56
C LEU A 53 -8.30 -3.76 18.40
N TRP A 54 -8.83 -3.07 19.40
CA TRP A 54 -10.21 -2.60 19.40
C TRP A 54 -10.44 -1.49 18.36
N ASP A 55 -11.70 -1.38 17.92
CA ASP A 55 -12.13 -0.33 17.00
C ASP A 55 -11.84 1.07 17.56
N GLY A 56 -11.43 1.98 16.67
CA GLY A 56 -11.10 3.34 17.04
C GLY A 56 -9.97 3.94 16.22
N VAL A 57 -9.54 5.13 16.64
CA VAL A 57 -8.38 5.84 16.09
C VAL A 57 -7.25 5.72 17.10
N HIS A 58 -6.13 5.15 16.66
CA HIS A 58 -4.95 4.92 17.49
C HIS A 58 -3.79 5.74 16.95
N GLN A 59 -3.20 6.58 17.80
CA GLN A 59 -2.04 7.38 17.41
C GLN A 59 -0.76 6.57 17.60
N LEU A 60 0.14 6.65 16.63
CA LEU A 60 1.47 6.07 16.69
C LEU A 60 2.47 7.06 17.29
N GLN A 61 3.64 6.58 17.73
CA GLN A 61 4.69 7.44 18.28
C GLN A 61 5.24 8.47 17.30
N ASP A 62 5.18 8.19 15.99
CA ASP A 62 5.59 9.13 14.94
C ASP A 62 4.53 10.21 14.65
N GLY A 63 3.42 10.21 15.38
CA GLY A 63 2.31 11.13 15.22
C GLY A 63 1.29 10.73 14.15
N SER A 64 1.55 9.68 13.37
CA SER A 64 0.57 9.12 12.42
C SER A 64 -0.56 8.38 13.13
N VAL A 65 -1.59 7.98 12.38
CA VAL A 65 -2.79 7.34 12.93
C VAL A 65 -3.12 6.03 12.23
N VAL A 66 -3.55 5.05 13.02
CA VAL A 66 -4.14 3.78 12.58
C VAL A 66 -5.62 3.80 12.93
N ILE A 67 -6.47 3.53 11.94
CA ILE A 67 -7.92 3.49 12.15
C ILE A 67 -8.37 2.03 12.05
N VAL A 68 -9.02 1.53 13.10
CA VAL A 68 -9.56 0.17 13.17
C VAL A 68 -11.08 0.23 13.12
N ARG A 69 -11.68 -0.58 12.23
CA ARG A 69 -13.12 -0.73 12.07
C ARG A 69 -13.47 -2.21 11.93
N HIS A 70 -14.29 -2.74 12.83
CA HIS A 70 -14.60 -4.16 12.94
C HIS A 70 -13.36 -5.06 13.08
N GLY A 71 -12.35 -4.62 13.81
CA GLY A 71 -11.07 -5.32 13.98
C GLY A 71 -10.19 -5.33 12.73
N ILE A 72 -10.51 -4.50 11.73
CA ILE A 72 -9.80 -4.36 10.46
C ILE A 72 -9.20 -2.96 10.34
N VAL A 73 -7.92 -2.89 9.96
CA VAL A 73 -7.23 -1.63 9.73
C VAL A 73 -7.63 -1.04 8.38
N LEU A 74 -7.95 0.26 8.37
CA LEU A 74 -8.00 1.03 7.15
C LEU A 74 -6.57 1.33 6.68
N PRO A 75 -6.14 0.82 5.51
CA PRO A 75 -4.75 0.94 5.08
C PRO A 75 -4.31 2.39 4.95
N THR A 76 -3.16 2.72 5.53
CA THR A 76 -2.46 3.99 5.27
C THR A 76 -1.53 3.84 4.05
N GLN A 77 -1.04 4.95 3.51
CA GLN A 77 -0.07 4.90 2.41
C GLN A 77 1.18 4.07 2.77
N GLN A 78 1.71 4.23 3.99
CA GLN A 78 2.88 3.48 4.46
C GLN A 78 2.61 1.97 4.54
N MET A 79 1.42 1.57 5.01
CA MET A 79 1.00 0.17 5.02
C MET A 79 0.91 -0.38 3.60
N LEU A 80 0.29 0.36 2.69
CA LEU A 80 0.20 -0.01 1.27
C LEU A 80 1.60 -0.15 0.66
N GLU A 81 2.53 0.77 0.91
CA GLU A 81 3.92 0.68 0.44
C GLU A 81 4.61 -0.60 0.90
N THR A 82 4.32 -1.04 2.13
CA THR A 82 4.89 -2.26 2.73
C THR A 82 4.22 -3.54 2.20
N TRP A 83 2.89 -3.53 2.08
CA TRP A 83 2.10 -4.71 1.72
C TRP A 83 2.06 -5.00 0.23
N MET A 84 2.14 -3.96 -0.61
CA MET A 84 2.15 -4.09 -2.06
C MET A 84 3.48 -4.70 -2.52
N ARG A 85 3.59 -6.02 -2.41
CA ARG A 85 4.79 -6.81 -2.76
C ARG A 85 4.93 -7.08 -4.26
N SER A 86 3.83 -7.06 -5.03
CA SER A 86 3.89 -7.22 -6.49
C SER A 86 3.70 -5.90 -7.23
N PRO A 87 4.56 -5.58 -8.22
CA PRO A 87 4.31 -4.54 -9.21
C PRO A 87 2.92 -4.60 -9.86
N GLU A 88 2.32 -5.79 -9.97
CA GLU A 88 0.97 -6.00 -10.54
C GLU A 88 -0.14 -5.47 -9.62
N GLU A 89 0.06 -5.51 -8.31
CA GLU A 89 -0.87 -4.98 -7.32
C GLU A 89 -0.78 -3.46 -7.24
N LYS A 90 0.44 -2.90 -7.25
CA LYS A 90 0.66 -1.45 -7.39
C LYS A 90 0.05 -0.91 -8.67
N SER A 91 0.18 -1.65 -9.77
CA SER A 91 -0.43 -1.29 -11.05
C SER A 91 -1.95 -1.26 -11.00
N ARG A 92 -2.62 -2.15 -10.26
CA ARG A 92 -4.09 -2.13 -10.12
C ARG A 92 -4.58 -0.89 -9.37
N LEU A 93 -3.77 -0.39 -8.43
CA LEU A 93 -4.09 0.81 -7.63
C LEU A 93 -3.67 2.12 -8.30
N ALA A 94 -2.99 2.06 -9.46
CA ALA A 94 -2.61 3.23 -10.26
C ALA A 94 -3.78 3.76 -11.13
N THR A 95 -4.69 2.89 -11.55
CA THR A 95 -5.82 3.21 -12.43
C THR A 95 -6.77 4.29 -11.90
N PRO A 96 -7.15 4.31 -10.60
CA PRO A 96 -8.08 5.32 -10.07
C PRO A 96 -7.64 6.76 -10.30
N ALA A 97 -6.35 7.08 -10.19
CA ALA A 97 -5.85 8.43 -10.43
C ALA A 97 -6.06 8.90 -11.89
N CYS A 98 -5.96 7.97 -12.84
CA CYS A 98 -6.21 8.26 -14.24
C CYS A 98 -7.70 8.40 -14.55
N ASP A 99 -8.56 7.63 -13.87
CA ASP A 99 -10.01 7.78 -13.98
C ASP A 99 -10.48 9.12 -13.41
N ASP A 100 -9.95 9.52 -12.24
CA ASP A 100 -10.21 10.82 -11.63
C ASP A 100 -9.76 11.97 -12.55
N LEU A 101 -8.58 11.83 -13.18
CA LEU A 101 -8.08 12.80 -14.15
C LEU A 101 -9.03 12.95 -15.34
N VAL A 102 -9.41 11.84 -15.97
CA VAL A 102 -10.36 11.83 -17.10
C VAL A 102 -11.68 12.50 -16.70
N LYS A 103 -12.23 12.15 -15.52
CA LYS A 103 -13.47 12.75 -15.02
C LYS A 103 -13.32 14.27 -14.85
N GLN A 104 -12.21 14.73 -14.25
CA GLN A 104 -11.93 16.14 -14.06
C GLN A 104 -11.89 16.91 -15.38
N VAL A 105 -11.14 16.42 -16.38
CA VAL A 105 -10.84 17.19 -17.60
C VAL A 105 -11.84 17.01 -18.73
N CYS A 106 -12.57 15.88 -18.76
CA CYS A 106 -13.60 15.63 -19.77
C CYS A 106 -14.99 16.09 -19.31
N GLY A 107 -15.18 16.21 -17.99
CA GLY A 107 -16.44 16.60 -17.36
C GLY A 107 -17.53 15.53 -17.47
N GLU A 108 -18.65 15.77 -16.79
CA GLU A 108 -19.84 14.92 -16.90
C GLU A 108 -20.32 14.84 -18.37
N ASP A 109 -20.73 13.65 -18.82
CA ASP A 109 -21.15 13.38 -20.19
C ASP A 109 -20.11 13.68 -21.30
N ASN A 110 -18.81 13.78 -20.97
CA ASN A 110 -17.73 14.10 -21.91
C ASN A 110 -17.94 15.44 -22.64
N ARG A 111 -18.55 16.41 -21.98
CA ARG A 111 -18.76 17.77 -22.48
C ARG A 111 -17.49 18.48 -22.99
N CYS A 112 -16.30 18.12 -22.49
CA CYS A 112 -15.00 18.60 -22.99
C CYS A 112 -14.24 17.58 -23.85
N ALA A 113 -14.93 16.61 -24.49
CA ALA A 113 -14.31 15.52 -25.27
C ALA A 113 -13.29 15.97 -26.31
N THR A 114 -13.56 17.11 -26.97
CA THR A 114 -12.69 17.64 -28.04
C THR A 114 -11.53 18.48 -27.54
N SER A 115 -11.44 18.71 -26.22
CA SER A 115 -10.35 19.48 -25.63
C SER A 115 -9.05 18.66 -25.63
N GLN A 116 -7.93 19.35 -25.86
CA GLN A 116 -6.62 18.72 -25.80
C GLN A 116 -6.33 18.06 -24.43
N PRO A 117 -6.67 18.68 -23.28
CA PRO A 117 -6.49 18.03 -21.97
C PRO A 117 -7.28 16.73 -21.83
N CYS A 118 -8.53 16.67 -22.29
CA CYS A 118 -9.33 15.44 -22.26
C CYS A 118 -8.73 14.32 -23.11
N GLY A 119 -8.28 14.65 -24.34
CA GLY A 119 -7.60 13.68 -25.20
C GLY A 119 -6.32 13.12 -24.56
N LEU A 120 -5.49 13.96 -23.93
CA LEU A 120 -4.27 13.53 -23.26
C LEU A 120 -4.54 12.72 -21.99
N ALA A 121 -5.58 13.06 -21.22
CA ALA A 121 -5.98 12.28 -20.05
C ALA A 121 -6.42 10.86 -20.44
N HIS A 122 -7.16 10.72 -21.54
CA HIS A 122 -7.50 9.40 -22.07
C HIS A 122 -6.26 8.60 -22.49
N GLN A 123 -5.29 9.22 -23.14
CA GLN A 123 -4.02 8.55 -23.50
C GLN A 123 -3.26 8.05 -22.27
N LEU A 124 -3.18 8.87 -21.21
CA LEU A 124 -2.56 8.47 -19.94
C LEU A 124 -3.29 7.27 -19.31
N ARG A 125 -4.63 7.29 -19.29
CA ARG A 125 -5.42 6.15 -18.78
C ARG A 125 -5.19 4.89 -19.61
N ASP A 126 -5.20 4.99 -20.94
CA ASP A 126 -5.00 3.83 -21.82
C ASP A 126 -3.60 3.21 -21.65
N MET A 127 -2.57 4.03 -21.37
CA MET A 127 -1.23 3.56 -20.98
C MET A 127 -1.25 2.84 -19.62
N ALA A 128 -1.94 3.39 -18.62
CA ALA A 128 -2.04 2.80 -17.28
C ALA A 128 -2.80 1.45 -17.28
N GLU A 129 -3.81 1.31 -18.13
CA GLU A 129 -4.55 0.06 -18.34
C GLU A 129 -3.77 -0.93 -19.23
N GLY A 130 -2.67 -0.49 -19.86
CA GLY A 130 -1.89 -1.29 -20.80
C GLY A 130 -2.65 -1.65 -22.08
N LYS A 131 -3.58 -0.79 -22.51
CA LYS A 131 -4.35 -0.98 -23.77
C LYS A 131 -3.52 -0.69 -25.01
N LEU A 132 -2.44 0.07 -24.86
CA LEU A 132 -1.61 0.52 -25.98
C LEU A 132 -0.52 -0.48 -26.39
N ASP A 133 -0.13 -1.42 -25.53
CA ASP A 133 0.87 -2.46 -25.83
C ASP A 133 0.52 -3.82 -25.20
N LYS A 134 0.67 -4.92 -25.95
CA LYS A 134 0.35 -6.30 -25.52
C LYS A 134 1.27 -6.89 -24.43
N GLY A 135 1.99 -6.07 -23.68
CA GLY A 135 2.96 -6.53 -22.68
C GLY A 135 3.45 -5.42 -21.75
N THR A 136 2.55 -4.56 -21.28
CA THR A 136 2.97 -3.45 -20.40
C THR A 136 3.52 -3.99 -19.07
N ASP A 137 4.81 -3.74 -18.85
CA ASP A 137 5.50 -3.89 -17.58
C ASP A 137 4.67 -3.26 -16.44
N PRO A 138 4.33 -4.01 -15.37
CA PRO A 138 3.60 -3.46 -14.25
C PRO A 138 4.25 -2.21 -13.65
N ALA A 139 5.58 -2.09 -13.67
CA ALA A 139 6.26 -0.88 -13.21
C ALA A 139 6.02 0.32 -14.13
N ALA A 140 5.81 0.10 -15.44
CA ALA A 140 5.41 1.17 -16.36
C ALA A 140 4.01 1.68 -16.04
N ARG A 141 3.06 0.80 -15.73
CA ARG A 141 1.70 1.19 -15.33
C ARG A 141 1.70 2.00 -14.03
N VAL A 142 2.54 1.63 -13.06
CA VAL A 142 2.72 2.42 -11.83
C VAL A 142 3.23 3.83 -12.15
N ARG A 143 4.28 3.96 -12.97
CA ARG A 143 4.80 5.27 -13.40
C ARG A 143 3.74 6.11 -14.10
N THR A 144 2.92 5.50 -14.95
CA THR A 144 1.81 6.21 -15.60
C THR A 144 0.74 6.65 -14.59
N GLY A 145 0.43 5.83 -13.58
CA GLY A 145 -0.44 6.24 -12.48
C GLY A 145 0.08 7.47 -11.71
N ASP A 146 1.39 7.53 -11.49
CA ASP A 146 2.04 8.70 -10.87
C ASP A 146 1.92 9.94 -11.77
N GLN A 147 2.11 9.79 -13.07
CA GLN A 147 1.88 10.88 -14.04
C GLN A 147 0.43 11.37 -14.03
N CYS A 148 -0.56 10.48 -13.88
CA CYS A 148 -1.96 10.87 -13.73
C CYS A 148 -2.19 11.67 -12.43
N ARG A 149 -1.56 11.26 -11.33
CA ARG A 149 -1.60 11.98 -10.05
C ARG A 149 -0.98 13.38 -10.15
N GLU A 150 0.16 13.49 -10.83
CA GLU A 150 0.82 14.78 -11.08
C GLU A 150 -0.05 15.67 -11.98
N ALA A 151 -0.67 15.09 -13.01
CA ALA A 151 -1.56 15.78 -13.93
C ALA A 151 -2.80 16.36 -13.22
N LEU A 152 -3.34 15.69 -12.20
CA LEU A 152 -4.48 16.22 -11.41
C LEU A 152 -4.18 17.58 -10.77
N ALA A 153 -2.92 17.82 -10.39
CA ALA A 153 -2.48 19.09 -9.81
C ALA A 153 -1.94 20.09 -10.84
N ASN A 154 -1.85 19.69 -12.12
CA ASN A 154 -1.25 20.49 -13.17
C ASN A 154 -2.28 21.43 -13.81
N PRO A 155 -2.00 22.75 -13.91
CA PRO A 155 -2.93 23.72 -14.46
C PRO A 155 -3.25 23.55 -15.95
N PHE A 156 -2.53 22.69 -16.68
CA PHE A 156 -2.89 22.29 -18.04
C PHE A 156 -4.14 21.39 -18.06
N PHE A 157 -4.29 20.53 -17.06
CA PHE A 157 -5.43 19.60 -16.91
C PHE A 157 -6.54 20.26 -16.08
N VAL A 158 -6.99 21.42 -16.54
CA VAL A 158 -8.09 22.15 -15.91
C VAL A 158 -9.37 21.33 -15.86
N ARG A 159 -10.15 21.55 -14.81
CA ARG A 159 -11.48 20.96 -14.71
C ARG A 159 -12.38 21.47 -15.83
N CYS A 160 -13.16 20.56 -16.41
CA CYS A 160 -14.17 20.91 -17.39
C CYS A 160 -15.40 21.49 -16.69
N ASP A 161 -15.60 22.79 -16.85
CA ASP A 161 -16.72 23.56 -16.30
C ASP A 161 -17.85 23.76 -17.30
#